data_AF-A0A359BGQ4-F1
#
_entry.id   AF-A0A359BGQ4-F1
#
_cell.length_a   1.000
_cell.length_b   1.000
_cell.length_c   1.000
_cell.angle_alpha   90.00
_cell.angle_beta   90.00
_cell.angle_gamma   90.00
#
_symmetry.space_group_name_H-M   'P 1'
#
loop_
_entity.id
_entity.type
_entity.pdbx_description
1 polymer ?
#
loop_
_entity_poly.entity_id
_entity_poly.type
_entity_poly.pdbx_seq_one_letter_code
_entity_poly.pdbx_strand_id
1 'polypeptide(L)'
;TVGIDIGSSTSHLIFAKVHLQRRTQGLSSRYEVIKREILWQSPIHFTPFLNSGLIDADELNRFIEQAYFNAGLHKHDVDSGAVILTGEAIKKSNAKAIDELFAEQAGKFVCATAGHRLECVLAAHGSGAVERSKQYKKRVLHVDIGGGTTKFALIDAGTIVSIAACAIGGRLMATDDSGNWVRCDDPISTVSNHLGILFDRVSDISDAQRQQIIICMAEALVSVISGAEPDSLLDSLLLTEPLSWSVVPEEMSFSGGVSEFIYGRENQPLGDLAYDLAIELNRQLRSAQSVPVTVDVQHGIRATVIGASQFTVQVSGKTIFANSLEFLPLRNVPVVHPNVDLSQGDIDSEFVAEQIIDICQMRDVDKSGPVALAFSWSGEPSYQRLKAIADAIDGALCLPERTSPLVVVIDGDVGRLLGRILSEELNKGDYLLSLDGIVLSDLDYIDVGEMINPPGVIPLVIKSLVFDSAQQLEH
;
A
#
# COMPACT_ATOMS: atom_id res chain seq x y z
N THR A 1 -15.19 -9.97 6.41
CA THR A 1 -13.87 -9.92 5.74
C THR A 1 -12.78 -10.18 6.76
N VAL A 2 -11.58 -10.53 6.28
CA VAL A 2 -10.36 -10.57 7.11
C VAL A 2 -9.28 -9.68 6.50
N GLY A 3 -8.58 -8.91 7.32
CA GLY A 3 -7.36 -8.20 6.93
C GLY A 3 -6.19 -8.79 7.69
N ILE A 4 -5.11 -9.13 7.00
CA ILE A 4 -3.91 -9.73 7.58
C ILE A 4 -2.73 -8.88 7.12
N ASP A 5 -1.96 -8.37 8.05
CA ASP A 5 -0.71 -7.68 7.78
C ASP A 5 0.43 -8.49 8.39
N ILE A 6 1.43 -8.76 7.57
CA ILE A 6 2.60 -9.57 7.88
C ILE A 6 3.81 -8.68 7.59
N GLY A 7 4.30 -8.00 8.61
CA GLY A 7 5.47 -7.14 8.53
C GLY A 7 6.76 -7.81 8.98
N SER A 8 7.86 -7.05 8.91
CA SER A 8 9.20 -7.51 9.31
C SER A 8 9.36 -7.79 10.80
N SER A 9 8.47 -7.25 11.63
CA SER A 9 8.55 -7.37 13.09
C SER A 9 7.31 -8.02 13.67
N THR A 10 6.14 -7.63 13.17
CA THR A 10 4.85 -8.02 13.73
C THR A 10 3.90 -8.45 12.63
N SER A 11 3.08 -9.44 12.97
CA SER A 11 1.94 -9.90 12.20
C SER A 11 0.68 -9.71 13.03
N HIS A 12 -0.39 -9.24 12.41
CA HIS A 12 -1.68 -9.13 13.06
C HIS A 12 -2.82 -9.16 12.06
N LEU A 13 -4.00 -9.55 12.55
CA LEU A 13 -5.19 -9.66 11.71
C LEU A 13 -6.44 -9.10 12.38
N ILE A 14 -7.38 -8.69 11.53
CA ILE A 14 -8.67 -8.15 11.93
C ILE A 14 -9.80 -8.90 11.21
N PHE A 15 -10.88 -9.17 11.92
CA PHE A 15 -12.15 -9.57 11.31
C PHE A 15 -13.11 -8.40 11.38
N ALA A 16 -13.73 -8.10 10.24
CA ALA A 16 -14.71 -7.02 10.15
C ALA A 16 -15.95 -7.46 9.37
N LYS A 17 -17.10 -6.94 9.79
CA LYS A 17 -18.31 -6.93 8.98
C LYS A 17 -18.33 -5.64 8.17
N VAL A 18 -18.48 -5.78 6.87
CA VAL A 18 -18.44 -4.66 5.93
C VAL A 18 -19.81 -4.55 5.27
N HIS A 19 -20.41 -3.36 5.34
CA HIS A 19 -21.65 -3.04 4.65
C HIS A 19 -21.31 -2.31 3.36
N LEU A 20 -21.77 -2.90 2.26
CA LEU A 20 -21.54 -2.41 0.93
C LEU A 20 -22.82 -1.76 0.39
N GLN A 21 -22.68 -0.59 -0.23
CA GLN A 21 -23.76 0.02 -0.98
C GLN A 21 -23.39 0.05 -2.46
N ARG A 22 -24.29 -0.48 -3.29
CA ARG A 22 -24.16 -0.35 -4.74
C ARG A 22 -24.41 1.09 -5.13
N ARG A 23 -23.37 1.77 -5.62
CA ARG A 23 -23.50 3.04 -6.33
C ARG A 23 -23.76 2.75 -7.79
N THR A 24 -24.80 3.35 -8.34
CA THR A 24 -25.14 3.22 -9.76
C THR A 24 -24.58 4.46 -10.45
N GLN A 25 -23.47 4.30 -11.18
CA GLN A 25 -23.01 5.28 -12.16
C GLN A 25 -22.96 4.60 -13.52
N GLY A 26 -23.89 4.97 -14.42
CA GLY A 26 -23.96 4.41 -15.76
C GLY A 26 -24.21 2.89 -15.77
N LEU A 27 -23.43 2.16 -16.58
CA LEU A 27 -23.53 0.70 -16.76
C LEU A 27 -22.75 -0.11 -15.71
N SER A 28 -21.93 0.54 -14.87
CA SER A 28 -21.11 -0.13 -13.86
C SER A 28 -21.80 -0.17 -12.50
N SER A 29 -21.76 -1.33 -11.86
CA SER A 29 -22.20 -1.52 -10.48
C SER A 29 -21.01 -1.58 -9.55
N ARG A 30 -20.59 -0.42 -9.04
CA ARG A 30 -19.57 -0.39 -7.99
C ARG A 30 -20.22 -0.49 -6.63
N TYR A 31 -19.65 -1.30 -5.76
CA TYR A 31 -19.98 -1.30 -4.35
C TYR A 31 -18.97 -0.45 -3.60
N GLU A 32 -19.45 0.50 -2.81
CA GLU A 32 -18.64 1.28 -1.88
C GLU A 32 -18.87 0.77 -0.46
N VAL A 33 -17.83 0.78 0.36
CA VAL A 33 -17.93 0.50 1.79
C VAL A 33 -18.55 1.70 2.47
N ILE A 34 -19.78 1.54 2.96
CA ILE A 34 -20.51 2.60 3.68
C ILE A 34 -20.45 2.46 5.19
N LYS A 35 -20.11 1.26 5.67
CA LYS A 35 -19.90 1.01 7.10
C LYS A 35 -19.00 -0.19 7.29
N ARG A 36 -18.11 -0.08 8.26
CA ARG A 36 -17.28 -1.16 8.77
C ARG A 36 -17.50 -1.33 10.25
N GLU A 37 -17.63 -2.57 10.68
CA GLU A 37 -17.75 -2.95 12.08
C GLU A 37 -16.67 -3.99 12.38
N ILE A 38 -15.70 -3.62 13.22
CA ILE A 38 -14.66 -4.55 13.67
C ILE A 38 -15.33 -5.56 14.61
N LEU A 39 -15.28 -6.84 14.23
CA LEU A 39 -15.83 -7.94 15.02
C LEU A 39 -14.81 -8.41 16.05
N TRP A 40 -13.55 -8.51 15.63
CA TRP A 40 -12.46 -9.01 16.47
C TRP A 40 -11.10 -8.59 15.91
N GLN A 41 -10.12 -8.42 16.79
CA GLN A 41 -8.74 -8.09 16.44
C GLN A 41 -7.80 -9.02 17.17
N SER A 42 -6.75 -9.49 16.49
CA SER A 42 -5.73 -10.29 17.14
C SER A 42 -4.89 -9.46 18.10
N PRO A 43 -4.31 -10.10 19.13
CA PRO A 43 -3.08 -9.61 19.72
C PRO A 43 -2.03 -9.39 18.63
N ILE A 44 -1.10 -8.48 18.88
CA ILE A 44 0.09 -8.33 18.04
C ILE A 44 0.94 -9.58 18.22
N HIS A 45 1.24 -10.26 17.12
CA HIS A 45 2.11 -11.44 17.12
C HIS A 45 3.46 -11.05 16.52
N PHE A 46 4.57 -11.55 17.05
CA PHE A 46 5.86 -11.36 16.37
C PHE A 46 5.89 -12.19 15.11
N THR A 47 6.28 -11.59 14.00
CA THR A 47 6.35 -12.32 12.73
C THR A 47 7.38 -13.45 12.87
N PRO A 48 6.98 -14.72 12.68
CA PRO A 48 7.88 -15.83 12.92
C PRO A 48 8.82 -15.96 11.73
N PHE A 49 10.12 -15.78 11.97
CA PHE A 49 11.17 -15.98 10.98
C PHE A 49 12.05 -17.16 11.37
N LEU A 50 12.38 -17.99 10.38
CA LEU A 50 13.44 -18.98 10.47
C LEU A 50 14.81 -18.28 10.52
N ASN A 51 15.84 -18.98 11.01
CA ASN A 51 17.21 -18.47 11.04
C ASN A 51 17.77 -18.07 9.65
N SER A 52 17.14 -18.55 8.57
CA SER A 52 17.45 -18.17 7.18
C SER A 52 16.88 -16.80 6.77
N GLY A 53 16.07 -16.16 7.62
CA GLY A 53 15.33 -14.94 7.30
C GLY A 53 14.06 -15.16 6.47
N LEU A 54 13.63 -16.42 6.31
CA LEU A 54 12.35 -16.78 5.69
C LEU A 54 11.24 -16.82 6.75
N ILE A 55 10.00 -16.53 6.35
CA ILE A 55 8.84 -16.66 7.25
C ILE A 55 8.62 -18.15 7.55
N ASP A 56 8.41 -18.48 8.83
CA ASP A 56 7.92 -19.79 9.25
C ASP A 56 6.41 -19.87 8.96
N ALA A 57 6.08 -20.45 7.79
CA ALA A 57 4.71 -20.54 7.32
C ALA A 57 3.83 -21.43 8.23
N ASP A 58 4.40 -22.43 8.90
CA ASP A 58 3.65 -23.34 9.78
C ASP A 58 3.29 -22.64 11.10
N GLU A 59 4.22 -21.86 11.66
CA GLU A 59 3.94 -21.02 12.83
C GLU A 59 2.92 -19.91 12.50
N LEU A 60 3.09 -19.25 11.36
CA LEU A 60 2.14 -18.24 10.91
C LEU A 60 0.75 -18.83 10.66
N ASN A 61 0.64 -20.01 10.06
CA ASN A 61 -0.65 -20.68 9.86
C ASN A 61 -1.32 -21.02 11.21
N ARG A 62 -0.55 -21.51 12.19
CA ARG A 62 -1.07 -21.75 13.55
C ARG A 62 -1.60 -20.47 14.20
N PHE A 63 -0.90 -19.35 14.03
CA PHE A 63 -1.37 -18.05 14.50
C PHE A 63 -2.71 -17.66 13.85
N ILE A 64 -2.84 -17.81 12.53
CA ILE A 64 -4.07 -17.50 11.80
C ILE A 64 -5.23 -18.41 12.27
N GLU A 65 -5.01 -19.72 12.36
CA GLU A 65 -6.03 -20.68 12.82
C GLU A 65 -6.49 -20.39 14.25
N GLN A 66 -5.55 -20.09 15.15
CA GLN A 66 -5.86 -19.70 16.52
C GLN A 66 -6.69 -18.41 16.56
N ALA A 67 -6.42 -17.47 15.66
CA ALA A 67 -7.16 -16.22 15.58
C ALA A 67 -8.61 -16.44 15.10
N TYR A 68 -8.83 -17.29 14.09
CA TYR A 68 -10.19 -17.73 13.70
C TYR A 68 -10.94 -18.37 14.88
N PHE A 69 -10.28 -19.29 15.59
CA PHE A 69 -10.84 -19.94 16.77
C PHE A 69 -11.20 -18.92 17.87
N ASN A 70 -10.29 -18.01 18.21
CA ASN A 70 -10.50 -16.98 19.23
C ASN A 70 -11.61 -15.98 18.86
N ALA A 71 -11.77 -15.69 17.57
CA ALA A 71 -12.86 -14.86 17.06
C ALA A 71 -14.21 -15.59 17.02
N GLY A 72 -14.22 -16.92 17.21
CA GLY A 72 -15.42 -17.74 17.05
C GLY A 72 -15.91 -17.82 15.61
N LEU A 73 -15.00 -17.73 14.63
CA LEU A 73 -15.29 -17.73 13.20
C LEU A 73 -14.65 -18.94 12.51
N HIS A 74 -15.29 -19.42 11.45
CA HIS A 74 -14.73 -20.40 10.53
C HIS A 74 -14.26 -19.74 9.22
N LYS A 75 -13.33 -20.38 8.51
CA LYS A 75 -12.82 -19.91 7.20
C LYS A 75 -13.96 -19.65 6.19
N HIS A 76 -15.07 -20.38 6.28
CA HIS A 76 -16.23 -20.20 5.38
C HIS A 76 -17.13 -19.01 5.75
N ASP A 77 -17.02 -18.46 6.97
CA ASP A 77 -17.73 -17.25 7.38
C ASP A 77 -17.10 -15.97 6.80
N VAL A 78 -15.91 -16.10 6.22
CA VAL A 78 -15.18 -14.99 5.60
C VAL A 78 -15.41 -15.00 4.10
N ASP A 79 -16.15 -13.99 3.64
CA ASP A 79 -16.43 -13.80 2.22
C ASP A 79 -15.16 -13.44 1.42
N SER A 80 -14.35 -12.50 1.95
CA SER A 80 -13.17 -11.94 1.31
C SER A 80 -12.09 -11.54 2.31
N GLY A 81 -10.83 -11.44 1.86
CA GLY A 81 -9.74 -10.94 2.70
C GLY A 81 -8.57 -10.30 1.97
N ALA A 82 -7.81 -9.47 2.68
CA ALA A 82 -6.56 -8.89 2.21
C ALA A 82 -5.41 -9.46 3.04
N VAL A 83 -4.32 -9.83 2.37
CA VAL A 83 -3.04 -10.18 2.97
C VAL A 83 -2.02 -9.21 2.43
N ILE A 84 -1.47 -8.38 3.31
CA ILE A 84 -0.46 -7.38 2.98
C ILE A 84 0.86 -7.86 3.56
N LEU A 85 1.88 -7.93 2.71
CA LEU A 85 3.26 -8.24 3.10
C LEU A 85 4.08 -6.95 3.07
N THR A 86 4.71 -6.58 4.18
CA THR A 86 5.48 -5.32 4.31
C THR A 86 6.91 -5.56 4.77
N GLY A 87 7.80 -4.61 4.45
CA GLY A 87 9.22 -4.66 4.84
C GLY A 87 9.95 -5.94 4.41
N GLU A 88 10.76 -6.52 5.29
CA GLU A 88 11.54 -7.74 5.01
C GLU A 88 10.69 -8.99 4.68
N ALA A 89 9.37 -8.97 4.97
CA ALA A 89 8.45 -10.05 4.63
C ALA A 89 8.22 -10.18 3.11
N ILE A 90 8.56 -9.15 2.33
CA ILE A 90 8.31 -9.02 0.87
C ILE A 90 9.13 -10.01 0.02
N LYS A 91 10.23 -10.56 0.54
CA LYS A 91 11.16 -11.41 -0.24
C LYS A 91 10.37 -12.43 -1.07
N LYS A 92 10.71 -12.58 -2.35
CA LYS A 92 9.96 -13.40 -3.33
C LYS A 92 9.68 -14.84 -2.84
N SER A 93 10.59 -15.40 -2.05
CA SER A 93 10.43 -16.70 -1.38
C SER A 93 9.33 -16.73 -0.31
N ASN A 94 9.19 -15.64 0.46
CA ASN A 94 8.14 -15.48 1.47
C ASN A 94 6.77 -15.25 0.83
N ALA A 95 6.69 -14.39 -0.21
CA ALA A 95 5.43 -14.14 -0.91
C ALA A 95 4.81 -15.43 -1.47
N LYS A 96 5.64 -16.33 -2.03
CA LYS A 96 5.18 -17.64 -2.52
C LYS A 96 4.62 -18.54 -1.42
N ALA A 97 5.29 -18.59 -0.26
CA ALA A 97 4.82 -19.39 0.89
C ALA A 97 3.47 -18.89 1.41
N ILE A 98 3.27 -17.57 1.39
CA ILE A 98 2.00 -16.94 1.77
C ILE A 98 0.92 -17.22 0.72
N ASP A 99 1.23 -17.10 -0.56
CA ASP A 99 0.29 -17.47 -1.65
C ASP A 99 -0.16 -18.92 -1.52
N GLU A 100 0.74 -19.85 -1.18
CA GLU A 100 0.43 -21.25 -0.92
C GLU A 100 -0.48 -21.43 0.31
N LEU A 101 -0.22 -20.70 1.39
CA LEU A 101 -1.04 -20.72 2.62
C LEU A 101 -2.48 -20.28 2.36
N PHE A 102 -2.68 -19.33 1.44
CA PHE A 102 -4.00 -18.82 1.05
C PHE A 102 -4.53 -19.39 -0.27
N ALA A 103 -3.88 -20.40 -0.85
CA ALA A 103 -4.25 -20.96 -2.16
C ALA A 103 -5.66 -21.56 -2.21
N GLU A 104 -6.12 -22.19 -1.11
CA GLU A 104 -7.48 -22.72 -1.01
C GLU A 104 -8.56 -21.63 -0.96
N GLN A 105 -8.15 -20.38 -0.69
CA GLN A 105 -9.01 -19.19 -0.64
C GLN A 105 -8.85 -18.33 -1.92
N ALA A 106 -8.27 -18.92 -2.99
CA ALA A 106 -8.03 -18.26 -4.26
C ALA A 106 -9.29 -17.56 -4.80
N GLY A 107 -9.11 -16.34 -5.31
CA GLY A 107 -10.18 -15.49 -5.83
C GLY A 107 -10.92 -14.68 -4.76
N LYS A 108 -10.96 -15.12 -3.49
CA LYS A 108 -11.55 -14.35 -2.38
C LYS A 108 -10.56 -13.35 -1.78
N PHE A 109 -9.26 -13.62 -1.90
CA PHE A 109 -8.20 -12.89 -1.21
C PHE A 109 -7.34 -12.09 -2.18
N VAL A 110 -6.97 -10.88 -1.77
CA VAL A 110 -5.86 -10.12 -2.34
C VAL A 110 -4.62 -10.47 -1.55
N CYS A 111 -3.58 -10.95 -2.23
CA CYS A 111 -2.24 -11.00 -1.67
C CYS A 111 -1.46 -9.86 -2.33
N ALA A 112 -1.14 -8.83 -1.56
CA ALA A 112 -0.40 -7.68 -2.03
C ALA A 112 0.94 -7.60 -1.30
N THR A 113 2.00 -7.56 -2.10
CA THR A 113 3.34 -7.27 -1.61
C THR A 113 3.54 -5.77 -1.66
N ALA A 114 3.62 -5.14 -0.48
CA ALA A 114 3.73 -3.71 -0.35
C ALA A 114 5.16 -3.31 0.00
N GLY A 115 5.90 -2.85 -1.03
CA GLY A 115 7.13 -2.09 -0.82
C GLY A 115 6.87 -0.83 0.01
N HIS A 116 7.93 -0.10 0.32
CA HIS A 116 7.82 1.07 1.18
C HIS A 116 6.85 2.13 0.64
N ARG A 117 6.72 2.27 -0.69
CA ARG A 117 5.84 3.27 -1.29
C ARG A 117 4.38 2.85 -1.20
N LEU A 118 4.07 1.60 -1.54
CA LEU A 118 2.71 1.07 -1.36
C LEU A 118 2.30 1.12 0.11
N GLU A 119 3.20 0.80 1.05
CA GLU A 119 2.95 0.90 2.49
C GLU A 119 2.58 2.33 2.92
N CYS A 120 3.26 3.37 2.39
CA CYS A 120 2.85 4.77 2.62
C CYS A 120 1.41 5.03 2.18
N VAL A 121 1.03 4.53 1.00
CA VAL A 121 -0.31 4.70 0.44
C VAL A 121 -1.35 3.98 1.31
N LEU A 122 -1.10 2.71 1.66
CA LEU A 122 -2.00 1.91 2.49
C LEU A 122 -2.17 2.51 3.89
N ALA A 123 -1.09 2.97 4.52
CA ALA A 123 -1.14 3.62 5.84
C ALA A 123 -1.97 4.91 5.81
N ALA A 124 -1.75 5.77 4.81
CA ALA A 124 -2.48 7.02 4.64
C ALA A 124 -3.99 6.81 4.41
N HIS A 125 -4.36 5.81 3.61
CA HIS A 125 -5.76 5.46 3.41
C HIS A 125 -6.38 4.81 4.64
N GLY A 126 -5.71 3.81 5.22
CA GLY A 126 -6.25 3.04 6.33
C GLY A 126 -6.22 3.75 7.68
N SER A 127 -5.43 4.80 7.84
CA SER A 127 -5.54 5.73 8.98
C SER A 127 -6.76 6.64 8.86
N GLY A 128 -7.26 6.87 7.64
CA GLY A 128 -8.31 7.86 7.34
C GLY A 128 -7.76 9.26 7.03
N ALA A 129 -6.44 9.44 6.94
CA ALA A 129 -5.83 10.74 6.62
C ALA A 129 -6.25 11.25 5.23
N VAL A 130 -6.34 10.35 4.24
CA VAL A 130 -6.82 10.68 2.89
C VAL A 130 -8.25 11.20 2.90
N GLU A 131 -9.15 10.48 3.57
CA GLU A 131 -10.55 10.88 3.65
C GLU A 131 -10.73 12.18 4.43
N ARG A 132 -9.96 12.37 5.51
CA ARG A 132 -9.93 13.63 6.25
C ARG A 132 -9.51 14.80 5.36
N SER A 133 -8.42 14.66 4.60
CA SER A 133 -7.97 15.67 3.63
C SER A 133 -9.08 16.01 2.63
N LYS A 134 -9.76 15.00 2.11
CA LYS A 134 -10.86 15.15 1.13
C LYS A 134 -12.07 15.89 1.69
N GLN A 135 -12.53 15.49 2.89
CA GLN A 135 -13.73 15.99 3.54
C GLN A 135 -13.54 17.43 4.02
N TYR A 136 -12.41 17.71 4.68
CA TYR A 136 -12.14 19.02 5.28
C TYR A 136 -11.37 19.97 4.34
N LYS A 137 -11.00 19.49 3.14
CA LYS A 137 -10.19 20.24 2.17
C LYS A 137 -8.89 20.76 2.81
N LYS A 138 -8.24 19.89 3.59
CA LYS A 138 -7.01 20.19 4.32
C LYS A 138 -5.83 19.50 3.66
N ARG A 139 -4.68 20.17 3.70
CA ARG A 139 -3.38 19.58 3.37
C ARG A 139 -2.87 18.85 4.61
N VAL A 140 -2.64 17.56 4.50
CA VAL A 140 -2.32 16.68 5.63
C VAL A 140 -0.99 15.99 5.38
N LEU A 141 -0.11 15.99 6.38
CA LEU A 141 1.03 15.08 6.43
C LEU A 141 0.67 13.88 7.32
N HIS A 142 0.56 12.70 6.74
CA HIS A 142 0.40 11.48 7.49
C HIS A 142 1.76 10.84 7.78
N VAL A 143 1.97 10.39 9.02
CA VAL A 143 3.22 9.80 9.51
C VAL A 143 2.95 8.46 10.19
N ASP A 144 3.27 7.36 9.53
CA ASP A 144 3.10 6.01 10.08
C ASP A 144 4.40 5.52 10.71
N ILE A 145 4.48 5.45 12.04
CA ILE A 145 5.70 5.07 12.76
C ILE A 145 5.56 3.63 13.26
N GLY A 146 6.11 2.71 12.48
CA GLY A 146 6.11 1.28 12.77
C GLY A 146 7.29 0.82 13.63
N GLY A 147 7.52 -0.50 13.63
CA GLY A 147 8.63 -1.12 14.37
C GLY A 147 9.99 -0.83 13.75
N GLY A 148 10.14 -0.98 12.43
CA GLY A 148 11.44 -0.80 11.76
C GLY A 148 11.55 0.45 10.88
N THR A 149 10.43 1.05 10.51
CA THR A 149 10.41 2.15 9.53
C THR A 149 9.31 3.16 9.83
N THR A 150 9.50 4.38 9.34
CA THR A 150 8.47 5.42 9.33
C THR A 150 8.07 5.71 7.89
N LYS A 151 6.77 5.81 7.63
CA LYS A 151 6.19 6.20 6.34
C LYS A 151 5.62 7.61 6.42
N PHE A 152 5.76 8.34 5.33
CA PHE A 152 5.21 9.67 5.17
C PHE A 152 4.34 9.71 3.92
N ALA A 153 3.20 10.38 4.03
CA ALA A 153 2.35 10.71 2.90
C ALA A 153 1.86 12.15 3.02
N LEU A 154 2.20 12.98 2.03
CA LEU A 154 1.69 14.33 1.86
C LEU A 154 0.42 14.26 1.03
N ILE A 155 -0.68 14.82 1.55
CA ILE A 155 -2.02 14.64 1.01
C ILE A 155 -2.65 16.01 0.78
N ASP A 156 -3.20 16.22 -0.41
CA ASP A 156 -3.98 17.41 -0.75
C ASP A 156 -5.34 17.04 -1.35
N ALA A 157 -6.40 17.60 -0.78
CA ALA A 157 -7.79 17.37 -1.20
C ALA A 157 -8.21 15.90 -1.39
N GLY A 158 -7.58 14.96 -0.69
CA GLY A 158 -7.82 13.51 -0.83
C GLY A 158 -6.93 12.80 -1.85
N THR A 159 -5.90 13.46 -2.37
CA THR A 159 -4.90 12.87 -3.26
C THR A 159 -3.56 12.84 -2.56
N ILE A 160 -2.88 11.70 -2.57
CA ILE A 160 -1.49 11.59 -2.09
C ILE A 160 -0.58 12.19 -3.17
N VAL A 161 0.08 13.29 -2.85
CA VAL A 161 0.92 14.05 -3.80
C VAL A 161 2.40 13.78 -3.64
N SER A 162 2.83 13.26 -2.48
CA SER A 162 4.20 12.81 -2.26
C SER A 162 4.25 11.80 -1.12
N ILE A 163 5.24 10.92 -1.17
CA ILE A 163 5.48 9.90 -0.15
C ILE A 163 6.99 9.81 0.12
N ALA A 164 7.34 9.42 1.33
CA ALA A 164 8.70 9.06 1.69
C ALA A 164 8.71 7.97 2.74
N ALA A 165 9.82 7.25 2.88
CA ALA A 165 10.03 6.32 3.97
C ALA A 165 11.46 6.41 4.50
N CYS A 166 11.64 6.22 5.80
CA CYS A 166 12.96 6.11 6.42
C CYS A 166 13.03 4.93 7.40
N ALA A 167 14.25 4.45 7.63
CA ALA A 167 14.57 3.32 8.50
C ALA A 167 14.63 3.73 9.98
N ILE A 168 13.59 4.42 10.46
CA ILE A 168 13.42 4.81 11.86
C ILE A 168 12.13 4.21 12.38
N GLY A 169 12.18 3.47 13.49
CA GLY A 169 11.01 2.85 14.10
C GLY A 169 11.25 2.48 15.56
N GLY A 170 10.18 2.08 16.25
CA GLY A 170 10.21 1.83 17.69
C GLY A 170 10.87 0.52 18.12
N ARG A 171 11.04 -0.45 17.22
CA ARG A 171 11.50 -1.82 17.53
C ARG A 171 12.86 -2.16 16.92
N LEU A 172 13.58 -1.15 16.43
CA LEU A 172 14.95 -1.29 15.93
C LEU A 172 15.92 -1.82 17.01
N MET A 173 15.60 -1.64 18.28
CA MET A 173 16.17 -2.42 19.39
C MET A 173 15.03 -3.01 20.21
N ALA A 174 15.22 -4.22 20.76
CA ALA A 174 14.26 -4.84 21.67
C ALA A 174 14.91 -5.77 22.70
N THR A 175 14.20 -5.98 23.82
CA THR A 175 14.56 -6.91 24.88
C THR A 175 13.89 -8.26 24.73
N ASP A 176 14.46 -9.29 25.34
CA ASP A 176 13.81 -10.57 25.60
C ASP A 176 12.80 -10.47 26.77
N ASP A 177 12.11 -11.57 27.08
CA ASP A 177 11.16 -11.65 28.21
C ASP A 177 11.82 -11.44 29.59
N SER A 178 13.16 -11.53 29.66
CA SER A 178 13.95 -11.28 30.87
C SER A 178 14.42 -9.82 30.96
N GLY A 179 14.11 -8.98 29.97
CA GLY A 179 14.50 -7.57 29.89
C GLY A 179 15.93 -7.33 29.37
N ASN A 180 16.61 -8.34 28.82
CA ASN A 180 17.93 -8.17 28.23
C ASN A 180 17.79 -7.68 26.78
N TRP A 181 18.54 -6.66 26.38
CA TRP A 181 18.62 -6.27 24.98
C TRP A 181 19.23 -7.40 24.15
N VAL A 182 18.49 -7.88 23.16
CA VAL A 182 18.89 -9.01 22.30
C VAL A 182 18.75 -8.71 20.81
N ARG A 183 17.96 -7.68 20.45
CA ARG A 183 17.74 -7.26 19.08
C ARG A 183 18.35 -5.88 18.83
N CYS A 184 19.02 -5.74 17.69
CA CYS A 184 19.55 -4.49 17.17
C CYS A 184 19.58 -4.57 15.65
N ASP A 185 18.77 -3.76 14.99
CA ASP A 185 18.67 -3.73 13.53
C ASP A 185 19.68 -2.71 12.96
N ASP A 186 20.09 -2.91 11.69
CA ASP A 186 21.15 -2.12 11.03
C ASP A 186 21.03 -0.58 11.15
N PRO A 187 19.83 0.03 11.11
CA PRO A 187 19.71 1.48 11.28
C PRO A 187 20.26 2.01 12.61
N ILE A 188 20.23 1.21 13.68
CA ILE A 188 20.83 1.58 14.98
C ILE A 188 22.34 1.72 14.84
N SER A 189 22.99 0.86 14.06
CA SER A 189 24.42 0.96 13.79
C SER A 189 24.72 2.24 13.01
N THR A 190 23.88 2.62 12.05
CA THR A 190 24.01 3.89 11.30
C THR A 190 23.95 5.10 12.22
N VAL A 191 22.93 5.18 13.08
CA VAL A 191 22.79 6.28 14.05
C VAL A 191 23.93 6.28 15.08
N SER A 192 24.32 5.10 15.57
CA SER A 192 25.39 4.96 16.57
C SER A 192 26.74 5.42 16.00
N ASN A 193 27.05 5.07 14.75
CA ASN A 193 28.26 5.52 14.07
C ASN A 193 28.28 7.05 13.90
N HIS A 194 27.14 7.65 13.55
CA HIS A 194 27.01 9.11 13.49
C HIS A 194 27.29 9.78 14.84
N LEU A 195 26.84 9.16 15.93
CA LEU A 195 27.05 9.63 17.31
C LEU A 195 28.43 9.25 17.89
N GLY A 196 29.25 8.48 17.18
CA GLY A 196 30.54 7.97 17.67
C GLY A 196 30.39 6.90 18.77
N ILE A 197 29.25 6.21 18.83
CA ILE A 197 28.96 5.12 19.75
C ILE A 197 29.41 3.80 19.10
N LEU A 198 30.42 3.16 19.68
CA LEU A 198 30.92 1.86 19.24
C LEU A 198 30.45 0.77 20.21
N PHE A 199 29.94 -0.34 19.66
CA PHE A 199 29.51 -1.51 20.43
C PHE A 199 29.71 -2.79 19.62
N ASP A 200 30.04 -3.89 20.29
CA ASP A 200 30.14 -5.22 19.65
C ASP A 200 28.86 -6.03 19.86
N ARG A 201 28.19 -5.87 21.02
CA ARG A 201 26.89 -6.46 21.32
C ARG A 201 25.92 -5.37 21.73
N VAL A 202 24.64 -5.57 21.42
CA VAL A 202 23.57 -4.63 21.79
C VAL A 202 23.50 -4.36 23.30
N SER A 203 23.83 -5.37 24.13
CA SER A 203 23.90 -5.26 25.58
C SER A 203 24.97 -4.27 26.07
N ASP A 204 25.96 -3.95 25.23
CA ASP A 204 27.06 -3.06 25.59
C ASP A 204 26.66 -1.58 25.45
N ILE A 205 25.53 -1.29 24.77
CA ILE A 205 24.96 0.06 24.70
C ILE A 205 24.36 0.41 26.06
N SER A 206 24.85 1.48 26.69
CA SER A 206 24.31 1.98 27.97
C SER A 206 22.96 2.71 27.80
N ASP A 207 22.22 2.90 28.90
CA ASP A 207 20.96 3.67 28.87
C ASP A 207 21.16 5.10 28.38
N ALA A 208 22.28 5.74 28.76
CA ALA A 208 22.62 7.09 28.30
C ALA A 208 22.85 7.13 26.77
N GLN A 209 23.54 6.13 26.23
CA GLN A 209 23.76 6.00 24.78
C GLN A 209 22.46 5.69 24.04
N ARG A 210 21.60 4.80 24.57
CA ARG A 210 20.25 4.56 24.03
C ARG A 210 19.45 5.85 23.96
N GLN A 211 19.48 6.68 25.00
CA GLN A 211 18.79 7.97 25.01
C GLN A 211 19.34 8.92 23.92
N GLN A 212 20.66 8.93 23.70
CA GLN A 212 21.25 9.71 22.60
C GLN A 212 20.78 9.23 21.23
N ILE A 213 20.70 7.92 21.01
CA ILE A 213 20.17 7.32 19.79
C ILE A 213 18.71 7.72 19.57
N ILE A 214 17.87 7.65 20.62
CA ILE A 214 16.45 8.05 20.58
C ILE A 214 16.30 9.54 20.22
N ILE A 215 17.08 10.42 20.85
CA ILE A 215 17.07 11.86 20.55
C ILE A 215 17.42 12.10 19.08
N CYS A 216 18.47 11.47 18.58
CA CYS A 216 18.93 11.62 17.21
C CYS A 216 17.91 11.10 16.18
N MET A 217 17.28 9.95 16.45
CA MET A 217 16.18 9.44 15.61
C MET A 217 14.97 10.39 15.60
N ALA A 218 14.59 10.95 16.75
CA ALA A 218 13.50 11.92 16.82
C ALA A 218 13.85 13.22 16.08
N GLU A 219 15.10 13.70 16.16
CA GLU A 219 15.57 14.85 15.40
C GLU A 219 15.46 14.63 13.89
N ALA A 220 15.87 13.45 13.40
CA ALA A 220 15.73 13.09 11.99
C ALA A 220 14.25 13.07 11.54
N LEU A 221 13.34 12.52 12.35
CA LEU A 221 11.90 12.55 12.06
C LEU A 221 11.33 13.97 12.04
N VAL A 222 11.71 14.81 13.01
CA VAL A 222 11.27 16.21 13.06
C VAL A 222 11.79 17.00 11.86
N SER A 223 13.02 16.74 11.40
CA SER A 223 13.59 17.35 10.19
C SER A 223 12.75 17.02 8.95
N VAL A 224 12.33 15.76 8.78
CA VAL A 224 11.39 15.39 7.71
C VAL A 224 10.05 16.11 7.89
N ILE A 225 9.44 16.07 9.08
CA ILE A 225 8.11 16.69 9.32
C ILE A 225 8.12 18.20 9.08
N SER A 226 9.24 18.87 9.37
CA SER A 226 9.40 20.32 9.22
C SER A 226 9.80 20.74 7.81
N GLY A 227 10.05 19.79 6.90
CA GLY A 227 10.53 20.07 5.54
C GLY A 227 11.95 20.65 5.50
N ALA A 228 12.79 20.31 6.47
CA ALA A 228 14.20 20.69 6.46
C ALA A 228 14.96 19.91 5.37
N GLU A 229 16.05 20.49 4.85
CA GLU A 229 16.94 19.75 3.96
C GLU A 229 17.55 18.56 4.71
N PRO A 230 17.58 17.36 4.10
CA PRO A 230 18.21 16.21 4.72
C PRO A 230 19.68 16.46 5.04
N ASP A 231 20.10 16.06 6.23
CA ASP A 231 21.52 15.92 6.54
C ASP A 231 22.05 14.55 6.11
N SER A 232 23.36 14.34 6.24
CA SER A 232 24.00 13.09 5.82
C SER A 232 23.50 11.85 6.56
N LEU A 233 22.98 12.02 7.79
CA LEU A 233 22.39 10.92 8.54
C LEU A 233 21.02 10.56 7.96
N LEU A 234 20.14 11.55 7.78
CA LEU A 234 18.81 11.32 7.24
C LEU A 234 18.89 10.73 5.82
N ASP A 235 19.80 11.22 4.98
CA ASP A 235 20.05 10.65 3.65
C ASP A 235 20.42 9.15 3.71
N SER A 236 21.21 8.74 4.70
CA SER A 236 21.58 7.34 4.90
C SER A 236 20.45 6.46 5.45
N LEU A 237 19.43 7.06 6.03
CA LEU A 237 18.27 6.39 6.60
C LEU A 237 17.06 6.38 5.66
N LEU A 238 17.08 7.16 4.57
CA LEU A 238 16.00 7.17 3.58
C LEU A 238 15.92 5.84 2.82
N LEU A 239 14.70 5.33 2.70
CA LEU A 239 14.38 4.08 1.99
C LEU A 239 13.71 4.34 0.64
N THR A 240 13.32 5.59 0.39
CA THR A 240 12.76 6.12 -0.86
C THR A 240 13.33 7.51 -1.09
N GLU A 241 12.92 8.16 -2.17
CA GLU A 241 13.18 9.59 -2.37
C GLU A 241 12.57 10.42 -1.23
N PRO A 242 13.17 11.59 -0.89
CA PRO A 242 12.59 12.53 0.06
C PRO A 242 11.21 13.05 -0.40
N LEU A 243 10.43 13.60 0.55
CA LEU A 243 9.18 14.25 0.21
C LEU A 243 9.41 15.44 -0.73
N SER A 244 8.63 15.49 -1.80
CA SER A 244 8.47 16.67 -2.63
C SER A 244 7.38 17.55 -2.03
N TRP A 245 7.78 18.73 -1.54
CA TRP A 245 6.90 19.68 -0.87
C TRP A 245 6.12 20.55 -1.87
N SER A 246 5.29 19.91 -2.69
CA SER A 246 4.39 20.61 -3.63
C SER A 246 3.30 21.41 -2.89
N VAL A 247 2.99 21.05 -1.65
CA VAL A 247 2.08 21.74 -0.74
C VAL A 247 2.64 21.81 0.67
N VAL A 248 2.22 22.82 1.43
CA VAL A 248 2.54 22.94 2.87
C VAL A 248 1.38 22.36 3.69
N PRO A 249 1.59 21.33 4.52
CA PRO A 249 0.55 20.73 5.34
C PRO A 249 0.10 21.66 6.48
N GLU A 250 -1.21 21.67 6.72
CA GLU A 250 -1.83 22.38 7.86
C GLU A 250 -1.95 21.47 9.08
N GLU A 251 -2.17 20.19 8.83
CA GLU A 251 -2.39 19.17 9.84
C GLU A 251 -1.39 18.02 9.66
N MET A 252 -1.07 17.35 10.76
CA MET A 252 -0.37 16.07 10.74
C MET A 252 -1.10 15.02 11.56
N SER A 253 -1.03 13.78 11.11
CA SER A 253 -1.63 12.62 11.79
C SER A 253 -0.61 11.50 11.90
N PHE A 254 -0.75 10.67 12.93
CA PHE A 254 0.14 9.55 13.20
C PHE A 254 -0.61 8.22 13.13
N SER A 255 0.09 7.17 12.70
CA SER A 255 -0.33 5.78 12.86
C SER A 255 0.86 4.89 13.22
N GLY A 256 0.62 3.58 13.32
CA GLY A 256 1.68 2.61 13.63
C GLY A 256 1.85 2.43 15.13
N GLY A 257 2.72 1.50 15.52
CA GLY A 257 2.86 1.09 16.93
C GLY A 257 3.32 2.21 17.86
N VAL A 258 4.17 3.12 17.35
CA VAL A 258 4.67 4.25 18.12
C VAL A 258 3.56 5.31 18.33
N SER A 259 2.57 5.39 17.43
CA SER A 259 1.47 6.37 17.55
C SER A 259 0.58 6.15 18.77
N GLU A 260 0.45 4.91 19.27
CA GLU A 260 -0.34 4.62 20.46
C GLU A 260 0.20 5.37 21.69
N PHE A 261 1.53 5.56 21.76
CA PHE A 261 2.19 6.36 22.79
C PHE A 261 2.12 7.86 22.49
N ILE A 262 2.21 8.26 21.21
CA ILE A 262 2.07 9.67 20.80
C ILE A 262 0.71 10.23 21.23
N TYR A 263 -0.35 9.43 21.06
CA TYR A 263 -1.72 9.78 21.45
C TYR A 263 -2.07 9.44 22.91
N GLY A 264 -1.17 8.81 23.66
CA GLY A 264 -1.39 8.42 25.06
C GLY A 264 -2.42 7.30 25.28
N ARG A 265 -2.69 6.50 24.24
CA ARG A 265 -3.57 5.32 24.28
C ARG A 265 -2.88 4.15 24.98
N GLU A 266 -1.57 4.04 24.84
CA GLU A 266 -0.70 3.16 25.61
C GLU A 266 0.31 3.99 26.42
N ASN A 267 0.60 3.56 27.65
CA ASN A 267 1.44 4.29 28.58
C ASN A 267 2.55 3.40 29.20
N GLN A 268 2.62 2.12 28.83
CA GLN A 268 3.62 1.18 29.36
C GLN A 268 4.70 0.86 28.31
N PRO A 269 5.99 0.94 28.66
CA PRO A 269 7.07 0.47 27.80
C PRO A 269 6.91 -1.03 27.48
N LEU A 270 7.22 -1.42 26.24
CA LEU A 270 7.03 -2.79 25.73
C LEU A 270 8.36 -3.55 25.53
N GLY A 271 9.43 -3.09 26.18
CA GLY A 271 10.77 -3.68 26.00
C GLY A 271 11.40 -3.35 24.64
N ASP A 272 11.09 -2.18 24.08
CA ASP A 272 11.71 -1.65 22.87
C ASP A 272 11.82 -0.11 22.97
N LEU A 273 12.24 0.55 21.89
CA LEU A 273 12.43 2.00 21.85
C LEU A 273 11.13 2.78 21.58
N ALA A 274 9.98 2.12 21.37
CA ALA A 274 8.77 2.77 20.86
C ALA A 274 8.24 3.84 21.82
N TYR A 275 8.19 3.52 23.11
CA TYR A 275 7.72 4.44 24.15
C TYR A 275 8.63 5.69 24.23
N ASP A 276 9.95 5.49 24.35
CA ASP A 276 10.89 6.60 24.51
C ASP A 276 10.98 7.46 23.24
N LEU A 277 10.92 6.84 22.06
CA LEU A 277 10.87 7.54 20.77
C LEU A 277 9.62 8.42 20.66
N ALA A 278 8.44 7.93 21.05
CA ALA A 278 7.21 8.72 21.03
C ALA A 278 7.27 9.93 21.96
N ILE A 279 7.78 9.74 23.19
CA ILE A 279 7.91 10.81 24.18
C ILE A 279 8.88 11.88 23.69
N GLU A 280 10.03 11.46 23.18
CA GLU A 280 11.05 12.38 22.68
C GLU A 280 10.60 13.11 21.42
N LEU A 281 9.96 12.43 20.48
CA LEU A 281 9.35 13.04 19.30
C LEU A 281 8.31 14.09 19.69
N ASN A 282 7.39 13.76 20.60
CA ASN A 282 6.40 14.71 21.12
C ASN A 282 7.04 15.93 21.79
N ARG A 283 8.13 15.72 22.54
CA ARG A 283 8.89 16.80 23.19
C ARG A 283 9.47 17.75 22.14
N GLN A 284 10.11 17.21 21.10
CA GLN A 284 10.74 18.01 20.06
C GLN A 284 9.72 18.73 19.18
N LEU A 285 8.63 18.07 18.77
CA LEU A 285 7.56 18.68 17.98
C LEU A 285 6.91 19.87 18.69
N ARG A 286 6.72 19.80 20.02
CA ARG A 286 6.21 20.93 20.82
C ARG A 286 7.16 22.14 20.85
N SER A 287 8.46 21.90 20.67
CA SER A 287 9.49 22.95 20.66
C SER A 287 9.80 23.49 19.26
N ALA A 288 9.37 22.79 18.21
CA ALA A 288 9.59 23.19 16.83
C ALA A 288 8.72 24.40 16.46
N GLN A 289 9.28 25.36 15.73
CA GLN A 289 8.58 26.60 15.36
C GLN A 289 7.55 26.41 14.24
N SER A 290 7.76 25.44 13.36
CA SER A 290 7.02 25.29 12.10
C SER A 290 6.65 23.83 11.83
N VAL A 291 5.74 23.28 12.65
CA VAL A 291 5.18 21.94 12.43
C VAL A 291 3.66 22.00 12.27
N PRO A 292 3.05 21.10 11.49
CA PRO A 292 1.60 21.07 11.33
C PRO A 292 0.88 20.74 12.64
N VAL A 293 -0.39 21.11 12.75
CA VAL A 293 -1.20 20.79 13.94
C VAL A 293 -1.47 19.29 13.99
N THR A 294 -1.11 18.64 15.11
CA THR A 294 -1.43 17.22 15.31
C THR A 294 -2.94 17.03 15.45
N VAL A 295 -3.48 16.13 14.64
CA VAL A 295 -4.87 15.67 14.72
C VAL A 295 -4.89 14.18 14.99
N ASP A 296 -5.95 13.73 15.69
CA ASP A 296 -6.16 12.31 15.94
C ASP A 296 -6.91 11.66 14.77
N VAL A 297 -6.49 10.46 14.41
CA VAL A 297 -7.08 9.61 13.37
C VAL A 297 -7.45 8.23 13.94
N GLN A 298 -8.51 7.62 13.40
CA GLN A 298 -9.29 6.59 14.11
C GLN A 298 -8.58 5.23 14.30
N HIS A 299 -7.43 5.00 13.68
CA HIS A 299 -7.01 3.63 13.34
C HIS A 299 -5.58 3.20 13.74
N GLY A 300 -4.76 4.10 14.30
CA GLY A 300 -3.56 3.78 15.10
C GLY A 300 -2.64 2.70 14.50
N ILE A 301 -2.17 1.74 15.31
CA ILE A 301 -1.27 0.66 14.87
C ILE A 301 -1.81 -0.23 13.75
N ARG A 302 -3.13 -0.25 13.52
CA ARG A 302 -3.75 -1.14 12.51
C ARG A 302 -4.10 -0.42 11.22
N ALA A 303 -3.66 0.82 11.03
CA ALA A 303 -3.92 1.60 9.83
C ALA A 303 -3.57 0.83 8.54
N THR A 304 -2.43 0.15 8.48
CA THR A 304 -2.00 -0.67 7.33
C THR A 304 -2.92 -1.87 7.05
N VAL A 305 -3.65 -2.38 8.05
CA VAL A 305 -4.50 -3.59 7.97
C VAL A 305 -5.94 -3.27 7.65
N ILE A 306 -6.31 -1.99 7.72
CA ILE A 306 -7.69 -1.52 7.51
C ILE A 306 -8.00 -1.38 6.02
N GLY A 307 -7.15 -1.89 5.13
CA GLY A 307 -7.57 -2.27 3.79
C GLY A 307 -8.48 -3.50 3.87
N ALA A 308 -9.80 -3.33 3.79
CA ALA A 308 -10.67 -4.47 3.57
C ALA A 308 -10.60 -4.86 2.10
N SER A 309 -10.20 -6.09 1.79
CA SER A 309 -10.42 -6.63 0.44
C SER A 309 -11.92 -6.78 0.21
N GLN A 310 -12.39 -6.20 -0.87
CA GLN A 310 -13.68 -6.47 -1.48
C GLN A 310 -13.39 -7.13 -2.82
N PHE A 311 -14.16 -8.15 -3.22
CA PHE A 311 -14.12 -8.59 -4.60
C PHE A 311 -15.49 -8.55 -5.25
N THR A 312 -15.49 -8.20 -6.53
CA THR A 312 -16.64 -8.29 -7.41
C THR A 312 -16.24 -9.08 -8.63
N VAL A 313 -17.00 -10.13 -8.95
CA VAL A 313 -16.83 -10.83 -10.22
C VAL A 313 -17.58 -10.03 -11.28
N GLN A 314 -16.84 -9.58 -12.29
CA GLN A 314 -17.39 -9.00 -13.50
C GLN A 314 -17.06 -9.92 -14.68
N VAL A 315 -17.83 -9.80 -15.75
CA VAL A 315 -17.51 -10.45 -17.02
C VAL A 315 -17.05 -9.34 -17.95
N SER A 316 -15.97 -9.58 -18.70
CA SER A 316 -15.51 -8.62 -19.69
C SER A 316 -16.65 -8.16 -20.59
N GLY A 317 -16.63 -6.91 -21.03
CA GLY A 317 -17.54 -6.42 -22.06
C GLY A 317 -17.50 -7.27 -23.34
N LYS A 318 -18.44 -7.03 -24.25
CA LYS A 318 -18.57 -7.80 -25.51
C LYS A 318 -17.35 -7.67 -26.42
N THR A 319 -16.49 -6.70 -26.19
CA THR A 319 -15.35 -6.38 -27.05
C THR A 319 -14.04 -6.70 -26.33
N ILE A 320 -13.31 -7.68 -26.86
CA ILE A 320 -12.01 -8.14 -26.35
C ILE A 320 -11.03 -8.08 -27.52
N PHE A 321 -9.80 -7.63 -27.25
CA PHE A 321 -8.69 -7.72 -28.19
C PHE A 321 -7.50 -8.44 -27.55
N ALA A 322 -6.98 -9.46 -28.24
CA ALA A 322 -5.72 -10.13 -27.89
C ALA A 322 -5.21 -10.90 -29.12
N ASN A 323 -3.89 -10.94 -29.33
CA ASN A 323 -3.27 -11.80 -30.36
C ASN A 323 -3.14 -13.25 -29.89
N SER A 324 -2.87 -13.44 -28.60
CA SER A 324 -2.78 -14.73 -27.93
C SER A 324 -3.46 -14.63 -26.57
N LEU A 325 -3.94 -15.77 -26.07
CA LEU A 325 -4.51 -15.90 -24.73
C LEU A 325 -3.78 -16.98 -23.91
N GLU A 326 -2.64 -17.48 -24.40
CA GLU A 326 -1.86 -18.56 -23.76
C GLU A 326 -1.29 -18.17 -22.39
N PHE A 327 -1.20 -16.86 -22.10
CA PHE A 327 -0.76 -16.34 -20.81
C PHE A 327 -1.87 -16.32 -19.74
N LEU A 328 -3.12 -16.65 -20.09
CA LEU A 328 -4.22 -16.78 -19.13
C LEU A 328 -4.21 -18.18 -18.49
N PRO A 329 -4.65 -18.34 -17.22
CA PRO A 329 -5.22 -17.31 -16.35
C PRO A 329 -4.16 -16.47 -15.63
N LEU A 330 -4.50 -15.22 -15.31
CA LEU A 330 -3.72 -14.31 -14.47
C LEU A 330 -4.34 -14.19 -13.08
N ARG A 331 -3.49 -13.96 -12.07
CA ARG A 331 -3.92 -13.78 -10.68
C ARG A 331 -3.24 -12.58 -10.04
N ASN A 332 -3.97 -11.85 -9.21
CA ASN A 332 -3.50 -10.70 -8.44
C ASN A 332 -2.71 -9.70 -9.29
N VAL A 333 -3.17 -9.43 -10.52
CA VAL A 333 -2.53 -8.45 -11.39
C VAL A 333 -2.81 -7.06 -10.82
N PRO A 334 -1.79 -6.28 -10.42
CA PRO A 334 -2.01 -4.95 -9.87
C PRO A 334 -2.60 -4.02 -10.92
N VAL A 335 -3.62 -3.25 -10.51
CA VAL A 335 -4.20 -2.20 -11.34
C VAL A 335 -3.48 -0.89 -11.10
N VAL A 336 -3.10 -0.26 -12.20
CA VAL A 336 -2.53 1.08 -12.29
C VAL A 336 -3.58 1.97 -12.93
N HIS A 337 -3.98 3.04 -12.22
CA HIS A 337 -4.97 3.98 -12.71
C HIS A 337 -4.41 5.42 -12.69
N PRO A 338 -3.74 5.88 -13.77
CA PRO A 338 -3.19 7.24 -13.80
C PRO A 338 -4.32 8.27 -13.71
N ASN A 339 -4.08 9.36 -12.98
CA ASN A 339 -5.03 10.45 -12.85
C ASN A 339 -4.87 11.44 -14.01
N VAL A 340 -5.34 11.03 -15.20
CA VAL A 340 -5.29 11.85 -16.41
C VAL A 340 -6.69 12.31 -16.83
N ASP A 341 -6.85 13.61 -17.08
CA ASP A 341 -8.09 14.16 -17.64
C ASP A 341 -8.07 14.03 -19.17
N LEU A 342 -8.77 13.02 -19.68
CA LEU A 342 -8.92 12.79 -21.12
C LEU A 342 -10.08 13.60 -21.73
N SER A 343 -10.76 14.46 -20.98
CA SER A 343 -11.97 15.16 -21.47
C SER A 343 -11.66 16.31 -22.44
N GLN A 344 -10.45 16.87 -22.37
CA GLN A 344 -10.03 18.02 -23.17
C GLN A 344 -9.36 17.59 -24.50
N GLY A 345 -9.05 18.57 -25.35
CA GLY A 345 -8.68 18.46 -26.78
C GLY A 345 -7.63 17.41 -27.17
N ASP A 346 -6.43 17.86 -27.57
CA ASP A 346 -5.34 16.97 -27.94
C ASP A 346 -4.73 16.30 -26.70
N ILE A 347 -4.33 15.03 -26.82
CA ILE A 347 -3.72 14.26 -25.73
C ILE A 347 -2.21 14.36 -25.86
N ASP A 348 -1.55 14.83 -24.81
CA ASP A 348 -0.08 14.81 -24.69
C ASP A 348 0.37 13.42 -24.25
N SER A 349 0.98 12.66 -25.17
CA SER A 349 1.43 11.30 -24.92
C SER A 349 2.59 11.24 -23.91
N GLU A 350 3.47 12.25 -23.88
CA GLU A 350 4.62 12.26 -22.96
C GLU A 350 4.13 12.47 -21.53
N PHE A 351 3.23 13.45 -21.32
CA PHE A 351 2.61 13.68 -20.02
C PHE A 351 1.85 12.44 -19.52
N VAL A 352 1.05 11.78 -20.38
CA VAL A 352 0.32 10.57 -19.96
C VAL A 352 1.29 9.44 -19.62
N ALA A 353 2.39 9.27 -20.36
CA ALA A 353 3.41 8.27 -20.07
C ALA A 353 4.07 8.53 -18.71
N GLU A 354 4.43 9.77 -18.41
CA GLU A 354 4.96 10.18 -17.10
C GLU A 354 3.97 9.83 -15.98
N GLN A 355 2.69 10.17 -16.14
CA GLN A 355 1.67 9.86 -15.14
C GLN A 355 1.51 8.35 -14.91
N ILE A 356 1.66 7.51 -15.94
CA ILE A 356 1.66 6.04 -15.80
C ILE A 356 2.91 5.56 -15.04
N ILE A 357 4.08 6.13 -15.33
CA ILE A 357 5.34 5.76 -14.67
C ILE A 357 5.30 6.15 -13.19
N ASP A 358 4.84 7.36 -12.88
CA ASP A 358 4.76 7.91 -11.53
C ASP A 358 3.87 7.06 -10.63
N ILE A 359 2.68 6.66 -11.11
CA ILE A 359 1.78 5.81 -10.34
C ILE A 359 2.33 4.39 -10.18
N CYS A 360 3.00 3.82 -11.19
CA CYS A 360 3.69 2.53 -11.05
C CYS A 360 4.75 2.59 -9.94
N GLN A 361 5.54 3.67 -9.90
CA GLN A 361 6.53 3.88 -8.85
C GLN A 361 5.87 4.06 -7.48
N MET A 362 4.87 4.93 -7.37
CA MET A 362 4.13 5.19 -6.12
C MET A 362 3.50 3.92 -5.54
N ARG A 363 3.15 2.96 -6.39
CA ARG A 363 2.47 1.71 -6.01
C ARG A 363 3.39 0.49 -5.95
N ASP A 364 4.71 0.69 -6.09
CA ASP A 364 5.72 -0.37 -6.19
C ASP A 364 5.36 -1.46 -7.22
N VAL A 365 4.74 -1.06 -8.34
CA VAL A 365 4.38 -1.97 -9.43
C VAL A 365 5.58 -2.19 -10.35
N ASP A 366 6.02 -3.44 -10.45
CA ASP A 366 7.03 -3.84 -11.43
C ASP A 366 6.47 -3.78 -12.85
N LYS A 367 6.87 -2.74 -13.59
CA LYS A 367 6.46 -2.52 -14.98
C LYS A 367 6.84 -3.68 -15.91
N SER A 368 7.87 -4.47 -15.57
CA SER A 368 8.30 -5.63 -16.37
C SER A 368 7.47 -6.90 -16.10
N GLY A 369 6.74 -6.93 -14.99
CA GLY A 369 5.81 -8.00 -14.62
C GLY A 369 4.40 -7.79 -15.19
N PRO A 370 3.45 -8.70 -14.87
CA PRO A 370 2.05 -8.53 -15.23
C PRO A 370 1.46 -7.25 -14.60
N VAL A 371 0.81 -6.42 -15.40
CA VAL A 371 0.16 -5.18 -14.95
C VAL A 371 -1.15 -4.94 -15.68
N ALA A 372 -2.13 -4.37 -14.97
CA ALA A 372 -3.37 -3.92 -15.56
C ALA A 372 -3.41 -2.40 -15.58
N LEU A 373 -3.43 -1.79 -16.77
CA LEU A 373 -3.61 -0.34 -16.92
C LEU A 373 -5.09 -0.05 -17.09
N ALA A 374 -5.66 0.74 -16.17
CA ALA A 374 -7.04 1.18 -16.23
C ALA A 374 -7.12 2.70 -16.39
N PHE A 375 -8.02 3.18 -17.24
CA PHE A 375 -8.33 4.61 -17.34
C PHE A 375 -9.75 4.82 -17.85
N SER A 376 -10.30 5.97 -17.48
CA SER A 376 -11.61 6.40 -17.97
C SER A 376 -11.48 7.11 -19.32
N TRP A 377 -12.17 6.62 -20.34
CA TRP A 377 -12.24 7.29 -21.63
C TRP A 377 -13.35 8.34 -21.64
N SER A 378 -13.03 9.54 -22.12
CA SER A 378 -14.01 10.59 -22.37
C SER A 378 -13.72 11.29 -23.70
N GLY A 379 -14.75 11.89 -24.31
CA GLY A 379 -14.65 12.55 -25.61
C GLY A 379 -14.69 11.60 -26.82
N GLU A 380 -14.61 12.19 -28.01
CA GLU A 380 -14.67 11.46 -29.30
C GLU A 380 -13.43 10.58 -29.52
N PRO A 381 -13.58 9.29 -29.89
CA PRO A 381 -12.47 8.36 -30.12
C PRO A 381 -11.81 8.55 -31.48
N SER A 382 -11.27 9.74 -31.74
CA SER A 382 -10.52 10.00 -32.96
C SER A 382 -9.22 9.19 -32.99
N TYR A 383 -8.76 8.82 -34.18
CA TYR A 383 -7.50 8.09 -34.36
C TYR A 383 -6.31 8.79 -33.69
N GLN A 384 -6.20 10.12 -33.82
CA GLN A 384 -5.12 10.90 -33.21
C GLN A 384 -5.08 10.75 -31.68
N ARG A 385 -6.25 10.77 -31.01
CA ARG A 385 -6.35 10.60 -29.56
C ARG A 385 -6.02 9.18 -29.12
N LEU A 386 -6.55 8.18 -29.83
CA LEU A 386 -6.25 6.77 -29.55
C LEU A 386 -4.77 6.45 -29.76
N LYS A 387 -4.16 7.02 -30.81
CA LYS A 387 -2.74 6.86 -31.10
C LYS A 387 -1.86 7.51 -30.03
N ALA A 388 -2.21 8.70 -29.55
CA ALA A 388 -1.49 9.36 -28.46
C ALA A 388 -1.50 8.53 -27.16
N ILE A 389 -2.64 7.91 -26.82
CA ILE A 389 -2.70 6.98 -25.68
C ILE A 389 -1.88 5.71 -25.94
N ALA A 390 -1.94 5.15 -27.15
CA ALA A 390 -1.12 3.99 -27.51
C ALA A 390 0.38 4.28 -27.38
N ASP A 391 0.82 5.46 -27.83
CA ASP A 391 2.21 5.92 -27.71
C ASP A 391 2.62 6.13 -26.24
N ALA A 392 1.73 6.68 -25.42
CA ALA A 392 1.96 6.81 -23.99
C ALA A 392 2.13 5.44 -23.30
N ILE A 393 1.27 4.48 -23.64
CA ILE A 393 1.34 3.11 -23.13
C ILE A 393 2.64 2.44 -23.56
N ASP A 394 3.03 2.59 -24.83
CA ASP A 394 4.27 2.02 -25.35
C ASP A 394 5.49 2.56 -24.61
N GLY A 395 5.57 3.90 -24.50
CA GLY A 395 6.66 4.59 -23.80
C GLY A 395 6.76 4.25 -22.32
N ALA A 396 5.63 4.04 -21.64
CA ALA A 396 5.60 3.79 -20.20
C ALA A 396 5.77 2.31 -19.81
N LEU A 397 5.15 1.40 -20.56
CA LEU A 397 4.95 0.00 -20.15
C LEU A 397 5.49 -1.03 -21.14
N CYS A 398 5.78 -0.67 -22.39
CA CYS A 398 6.21 -1.64 -23.41
C CYS A 398 7.69 -1.52 -23.81
N LEU A 399 8.45 -0.71 -23.07
CA LEU A 399 9.90 -0.54 -23.22
C LEU A 399 10.63 -0.91 -21.92
N PRO A 400 11.59 -1.86 -21.94
CA PRO A 400 11.92 -2.76 -23.07
C PRO A 400 10.75 -3.69 -23.43
N GLU A 401 10.89 -4.41 -24.55
CA GLU A 401 9.85 -5.31 -25.07
C GLU A 401 9.30 -6.24 -23.98
N ARG A 402 7.97 -6.36 -23.90
CA ARG A 402 7.32 -7.09 -22.81
C ARG A 402 7.51 -8.58 -22.96
N THR A 403 7.83 -9.24 -21.85
CA THR A 403 7.78 -10.70 -21.69
C THR A 403 6.67 -11.14 -20.74
N SER A 404 5.92 -10.18 -20.21
CA SER A 404 4.81 -10.38 -19.27
C SER A 404 3.54 -9.69 -19.76
N PRO A 405 2.36 -10.23 -19.43
CA PRO A 405 1.06 -9.66 -19.82
C PRO A 405 0.87 -8.19 -19.46
N LEU A 406 0.30 -7.42 -20.38
CA LEU A 406 -0.29 -6.10 -20.14
C LEU A 406 -1.79 -6.21 -20.39
N VAL A 407 -2.59 -5.91 -19.37
CA VAL A 407 -4.04 -5.88 -19.47
C VAL A 407 -4.51 -4.42 -19.53
N VAL A 408 -4.98 -3.96 -20.67
CA VAL A 408 -5.55 -2.61 -20.82
C VAL A 408 -7.05 -2.70 -20.59
N VAL A 409 -7.55 -2.00 -19.58
CA VAL A 409 -8.95 -2.03 -19.17
C VAL A 409 -9.55 -0.63 -19.28
N ILE A 410 -10.62 -0.51 -20.06
CA ILE A 410 -11.23 0.78 -20.37
C ILE A 410 -12.71 0.70 -20.01
N ASP A 411 -13.24 1.77 -19.42
CA ASP A 411 -14.66 1.87 -19.08
C ASP A 411 -15.56 2.16 -20.31
N GLY A 412 -14.98 2.73 -21.37
CA GLY A 412 -15.59 2.98 -22.67
C GLY A 412 -15.60 1.76 -23.60
N ASP A 413 -15.92 2.02 -24.88
CA ASP A 413 -15.98 1.02 -25.98
C ASP A 413 -14.94 1.37 -27.05
N VAL A 414 -13.66 1.38 -26.65
CA VAL A 414 -12.52 1.77 -27.51
C VAL A 414 -11.33 0.82 -27.42
N GLY A 415 -11.36 -0.15 -26.53
CA GLY A 415 -10.30 -1.10 -26.21
C GLY A 415 -9.90 -1.95 -27.39
N ARG A 416 -10.85 -2.40 -28.22
CA ARG A 416 -10.48 -3.09 -29.47
C ARG A 416 -9.74 -2.21 -30.46
N LEU A 417 -10.09 -0.94 -30.57
CA LEU A 417 -9.37 -0.01 -31.46
C LEU A 417 -7.97 0.26 -30.92
N LEU A 418 -7.86 0.53 -29.62
CA LEU A 418 -6.58 0.78 -28.96
C LEU A 418 -5.66 -0.45 -29.00
N GLY A 419 -6.20 -1.63 -28.69
CA GLY A 419 -5.47 -2.90 -28.76
C GLY A 419 -4.95 -3.18 -30.17
N ARG A 420 -5.74 -2.83 -31.20
CA ARG A 420 -5.32 -2.95 -32.59
C ARG A 420 -4.17 -1.99 -32.94
N ILE A 421 -4.21 -0.73 -32.49
CA ILE A 421 -3.10 0.22 -32.71
C ILE A 421 -1.82 -0.29 -32.05
N LEU A 422 -1.91 -0.70 -30.78
CA LEU A 422 -0.78 -1.26 -30.03
C LEU A 422 -0.20 -2.49 -30.75
N SER A 423 -1.05 -3.38 -31.25
CA SER A 423 -0.61 -4.61 -31.91
C SER A 423 -0.12 -4.41 -33.34
N GLU A 424 -0.90 -3.79 -34.22
CA GLU A 424 -0.64 -3.74 -35.67
C GLU A 424 0.31 -2.60 -36.05
N GLU A 425 0.29 -1.48 -35.32
CA GLU A 425 1.10 -0.30 -35.66
C GLU A 425 2.37 -0.19 -34.80
N LEU A 426 2.27 -0.51 -33.52
CA LEU A 426 3.39 -0.43 -32.57
C LEU A 426 4.07 -1.79 -32.33
N ASN A 427 3.53 -2.88 -32.87
CA ASN A 427 4.05 -4.25 -32.74
C ASN A 427 4.14 -4.74 -31.28
N LYS A 428 3.19 -4.32 -30.41
CA LYS A 428 3.14 -4.64 -28.97
C LYS A 428 2.02 -5.62 -28.60
N GLY A 429 1.68 -6.54 -29.52
CA GLY A 429 0.50 -7.40 -29.39
C GLY A 429 0.70 -8.73 -28.66
N ASP A 430 1.95 -9.22 -28.52
CA ASP A 430 2.23 -10.61 -28.11
C ASP A 430 1.73 -10.96 -26.69
N TYR A 431 1.78 -9.99 -25.78
CA TYR A 431 1.36 -10.13 -24.38
C TYR A 431 0.26 -9.14 -24.00
N LEU A 432 -0.52 -8.67 -24.99
CA LEU A 432 -1.55 -7.65 -24.78
C LEU A 432 -2.94 -8.27 -24.70
N LEU A 433 -3.67 -7.92 -23.64
CA LEU A 433 -5.11 -8.12 -23.53
C LEU A 433 -5.78 -6.77 -23.34
N SER A 434 -6.69 -6.38 -24.23
CA SER A 434 -7.50 -5.18 -24.07
C SER A 434 -8.98 -5.51 -23.88
N LEU A 435 -9.58 -4.89 -22.87
CA LEU A 435 -10.92 -5.18 -22.35
C LEU A 435 -11.73 -3.89 -22.23
N ASP A 436 -12.97 -3.92 -22.72
CA ASP A 436 -13.92 -2.80 -22.67
C ASP A 436 -15.01 -2.99 -21.60
N GLY A 437 -15.61 -1.86 -21.20
CA GLY A 437 -16.80 -1.81 -20.35
C GLY A 437 -16.57 -2.20 -18.89
N ILE A 438 -15.33 -2.09 -18.41
CA ILE A 438 -14.96 -2.42 -17.03
C ILE A 438 -14.39 -1.19 -16.37
N VAL A 439 -14.94 -0.84 -15.21
CA VAL A 439 -14.43 0.25 -14.38
C VAL A 439 -13.55 -0.37 -13.31
N LEU A 440 -12.27 -0.04 -13.34
CA LEU A 440 -11.34 -0.32 -12.25
C LEU A 440 -10.93 0.98 -11.58
N SER A 441 -10.34 0.89 -10.41
CA SER A 441 -9.80 2.03 -9.67
C SER A 441 -8.38 1.77 -9.23
N ASP A 442 -7.75 2.84 -8.78
CA ASP A 442 -6.51 2.70 -8.06
C ASP A 442 -6.73 1.83 -6.80
N LEU A 443 -5.72 1.02 -6.46
CA LEU A 443 -5.72 -0.01 -5.40
C LEU A 443 -6.54 -1.28 -5.71
N ASP A 444 -7.02 -1.43 -6.94
CA ASP A 444 -7.57 -2.70 -7.41
C ASP A 444 -6.48 -3.70 -7.83
N TYR A 445 -6.85 -4.97 -7.79
CA TYR A 445 -6.15 -6.10 -8.37
C TYR A 445 -7.15 -6.91 -9.19
N ILE A 446 -6.72 -7.53 -10.28
CA ILE A 446 -7.59 -8.38 -11.09
C ILE A 446 -7.05 -9.81 -11.22
N ASP A 447 -7.93 -10.79 -11.09
CA ASP A 447 -7.71 -12.12 -11.67
C ASP A 447 -8.40 -12.16 -13.03
N VAL A 448 -7.68 -12.65 -14.04
CA VAL A 448 -8.18 -12.80 -15.41
C VAL A 448 -8.28 -14.29 -15.69
N GLY A 449 -9.49 -14.82 -15.80
CA GLY A 449 -9.69 -16.25 -16.06
C GLY A 449 -9.47 -16.62 -17.53
N GLU A 450 -9.62 -17.90 -17.84
CA GLU A 450 -9.59 -18.38 -19.23
C GLU A 450 -10.82 -17.93 -20.01
N MET A 451 -10.67 -17.79 -21.33
CA MET A 451 -11.80 -17.46 -22.21
C MET A 451 -12.83 -18.60 -22.21
N ILE A 452 -14.07 -18.27 -21.88
CA ILE A 452 -15.19 -19.20 -21.93
C ILE A 452 -15.85 -19.10 -23.30
N ASN A 453 -15.78 -20.18 -24.09
CA ASN A 453 -16.35 -20.24 -25.42
C ASN A 453 -17.27 -21.48 -25.58
N PRO A 454 -18.56 -21.31 -25.93
CA PRO A 454 -19.34 -20.06 -26.02
C PRO A 454 -19.61 -19.47 -24.61
N PRO A 455 -19.75 -18.13 -24.42
CA PRO A 455 -20.08 -17.10 -25.42
C PRO A 455 -18.93 -16.19 -25.90
N GLY A 456 -17.67 -16.49 -25.60
CA GLY A 456 -16.52 -15.67 -26.02
C GLY A 456 -16.21 -14.54 -25.03
N VAL A 457 -16.31 -14.82 -23.73
CA VAL A 457 -16.09 -13.85 -22.65
C VAL A 457 -14.93 -14.28 -21.76
N ILE A 458 -14.27 -13.30 -21.14
CA ILE A 458 -13.23 -13.56 -20.13
C ILE A 458 -13.80 -13.17 -18.75
N PRO A 459 -13.89 -14.11 -17.80
CA PRO A 459 -14.32 -13.80 -16.44
C PRO A 459 -13.20 -13.02 -15.73
N LEU A 460 -13.59 -11.96 -15.04
CA LEU A 460 -12.69 -11.08 -14.29
C LEU A 460 -13.12 -11.01 -12.83
N VAL A 461 -12.19 -11.27 -11.94
CA VAL A 461 -12.39 -11.05 -10.51
C VAL A 461 -11.67 -9.76 -10.15
N ILE A 462 -12.42 -8.69 -9.90
CA ILE A 462 -11.87 -7.43 -9.41
C ILE A 462 -11.79 -7.54 -7.91
N LYS A 463 -10.62 -7.24 -7.35
CA LYS A 463 -10.36 -7.25 -5.92
C LYS A 463 -9.81 -5.89 -5.51
N SER A 464 -10.60 -5.14 -4.75
CA SER A 464 -10.27 -3.79 -4.32
C SER A 464 -9.76 -3.80 -2.89
N LEU A 465 -8.65 -3.12 -2.62
CA LEU A 465 -8.30 -2.73 -1.26
C LEU A 465 -9.14 -1.51 -0.89
N VAL A 466 -10.25 -1.74 -0.18
CA VAL A 466 -11.21 -0.70 0.16
C VAL A 466 -10.95 -0.17 1.57
N PHE A 467 -10.85 1.15 1.65
CA PHE A 467 -10.67 1.92 2.87
C PHE A 467 -11.95 2.71 3.16
N ASP A 468 -12.22 2.99 4.44
CA ASP A 468 -13.47 3.63 4.84
C ASP A 468 -13.65 4.99 4.15
N SER A 469 -14.80 5.14 3.47
CA SER A 469 -15.31 6.46 3.07
C SER A 469 -16.18 6.93 4.24
N ALA A 470 -15.84 8.06 4.84
CA ALA A 470 -16.25 8.44 6.19
C ALA A 470 -17.72 8.13 6.57
N GLN A 471 -17.89 7.48 7.72
CA GLN A 471 -19.03 7.73 8.59
C GLN A 471 -18.84 9.09 9.27
N GLN A 472 -19.70 10.06 8.97
CA GLN A 472 -20.22 11.04 9.92
C GLN A 472 -21.37 11.85 9.29
N LEU A 473 -22.55 11.22 9.24
CA LEU A 473 -23.84 11.90 9.34
C LEU A 473 -24.47 11.37 10.62
N GLU A 474 -24.17 12.03 11.74
CA GLU A 474 -24.96 12.13 12.98
C GLU A 474 -24.06 12.60 14.12
N HIS A 475 -23.96 13.93 14.27
CA HIS A 475 -24.30 14.63 15.52
C HIS A 475 -24.44 16.13 15.26
#